data_AF-D9MS54-F1
#
_entry.id   AF-D9MS54-F1
#
_cell.length_a   1.000
_cell.length_b   1.000
_cell.length_c   1.000
_cell.angle_alpha   90.00
_cell.angle_beta   90.00
_cell.angle_gamma   90.00
#
_symmetry.space_group_name_H-M   'P 1'
#
loop_
_entity.id
_entity.type
_entity.pdbx_description
1 polymer ?
#
loop_
_entity_poly.entity_id
_entity_poly.type
_entity_poly.pdbx_seq_one_letter_code
_entity_poly.pdbx_strand_id
1 'polypeptide(L)'
;IWLYNNNLCLWWVSEEELDKDKTYDAFISYSHKDEELISKLLPKLESGPHPFRLCLHDRDWLVGDCIPEQIVRTVDDSKRVIIILSQHFIDSVWARMEFRIAYQATLQDKRKRIIIILYKELENMNG
;
A
#
# COMPACT_ATOMS: atom_id res chain seq x y z
N ILE A 1 6.99 -21.64 -26.80
CA ILE A 1 5.67 -22.08 -27.32
C ILE A 1 4.73 -22.50 -26.18
N TRP A 2 5.17 -23.23 -25.14
CA TRP A 2 4.32 -23.59 -23.98
C TRP A 2 3.97 -22.41 -23.04
N LEU A 3 4.90 -21.47 -22.80
CA LEU A 3 4.68 -20.30 -21.92
C LEU A 3 3.68 -19.27 -22.48
N TYR A 4 3.61 -19.13 -23.80
CA TYR A 4 2.67 -18.22 -24.48
C TYR A 4 1.23 -18.75 -24.43
N ASN A 5 1.06 -20.07 -24.34
CA ASN A 5 -0.24 -20.74 -24.38
C ASN A 5 -0.95 -20.80 -23.01
N ASN A 6 -0.27 -20.40 -21.92
CA ASN A 6 -0.81 -20.41 -20.57
C ASN A 6 -1.04 -18.99 -19.98
N ASN A 7 -0.91 -17.92 -20.78
CA ASN A 7 -1.10 -16.50 -20.37
C ASN A 7 -0.28 -16.01 -19.14
N LEU A 8 0.48 -16.85 -18.46
CA LEU A 8 1.25 -16.53 -17.26
C LEU A 8 2.32 -15.46 -17.52
N CYS A 9 3.06 -15.57 -18.63
CA CYS A 9 4.04 -14.55 -19.01
C CYS A 9 3.37 -13.24 -19.47
N LEU A 10 2.17 -13.29 -20.04
CA LEU A 10 1.46 -12.07 -20.47
C LEU A 10 0.96 -11.25 -19.28
N TRP A 11 0.49 -11.91 -18.22
CA TRP A 11 0.09 -11.21 -17.01
C TRP A 11 1.28 -10.51 -16.33
N TRP A 12 2.42 -11.20 -16.18
CA TRP A 12 3.63 -10.57 -15.62
C TRP A 12 4.17 -9.41 -16.47
N VAL A 13 4.26 -9.58 -17.79
CA VAL A 13 4.69 -8.50 -18.70
C VAL A 13 3.69 -7.33 -18.68
N SER A 14 2.39 -7.62 -18.55
CA SER A 14 1.39 -6.57 -18.41
C SER A 14 1.54 -5.81 -17.09
N GLU A 15 1.78 -6.48 -15.96
CA GLU A 15 1.99 -5.79 -14.68
C GLU A 15 3.24 -4.93 -14.69
N GLU A 16 4.36 -5.42 -15.26
CA GLU A 16 5.59 -4.62 -15.37
C GLU A 16 5.40 -3.36 -16.21
N GLU A 17 4.74 -3.44 -17.38
CA GLU A 17 4.51 -2.27 -18.22
C GLU A 17 3.53 -1.29 -17.54
N LEU A 18 2.54 -1.81 -16.81
CA LEU A 18 1.55 -1.04 -16.09
C LEU A 18 2.08 -0.36 -14.81
N ASP A 19 3.20 -0.86 -14.28
CA ASP A 19 3.91 -0.36 -13.10
C ASP A 19 5.13 0.50 -13.46
N LYS A 20 5.46 0.62 -14.75
CA LYS A 20 6.66 1.29 -15.28
C LYS A 20 6.75 2.77 -14.93
N ASP A 21 5.62 3.46 -14.93
CA ASP A 21 5.53 4.90 -14.61
C ASP A 21 5.30 5.17 -13.11
N LYS A 22 5.26 4.12 -12.28
CA LYS A 22 5.01 4.26 -10.84
C LYS A 22 6.29 4.63 -10.11
N THR A 23 6.21 5.68 -9.30
CA THR A 23 7.35 6.24 -8.57
C THR A 23 7.76 5.36 -7.39
N TYR A 24 6.79 4.74 -6.70
CA TYR A 24 7.01 3.95 -5.50
C TYR A 24 6.68 2.47 -5.75
N ASP A 25 7.45 1.57 -5.16
CA ASP A 25 7.14 0.14 -5.17
C ASP A 25 5.93 -0.17 -4.30
N ALA A 26 5.76 0.54 -3.18
CA ALA A 26 4.55 0.47 -2.39
C ALA A 26 4.28 1.74 -1.57
N PHE A 27 3.00 2.05 -1.40
CA PHE A 27 2.50 2.92 -0.34
C PHE A 27 2.16 2.08 0.89
N ILE A 28 2.58 2.51 2.08
CA ILE A 28 2.26 1.85 3.35
C ILE A 28 1.25 2.68 4.14
N SER A 29 0.06 2.12 4.32
CA SER A 29 -0.99 2.64 5.19
C SER A 29 -1.00 1.89 6.53
N TYR A 30 -0.91 2.64 7.63
CA TYR A 30 -0.83 2.11 9.00
C TYR A 30 -1.41 3.13 9.97
N SER A 31 -1.69 2.72 11.21
CA SER A 31 -2.11 3.64 12.27
C SER A 31 -0.92 4.39 12.81
N HIS A 32 -1.03 5.69 13.10
CA HIS A 32 0.04 6.44 13.77
C HIS A 32 0.54 5.78 15.07
N LYS A 33 -0.31 4.99 15.76
CA LYS A 33 0.10 4.23 16.95
C LYS A 33 1.06 3.06 16.65
N ASP A 34 1.20 2.67 15.38
CA ASP A 34 2.12 1.63 14.91
C ASP A 34 3.43 2.20 14.34
N GLU A 35 3.69 3.51 14.46
CA GLU A 35 4.89 4.17 13.90
C GLU A 35 6.20 3.53 14.40
N GLU A 36 6.25 3.10 15.67
CA GLU A 36 7.43 2.41 16.23
C GLU A 36 7.72 1.07 15.51
N LEU A 37 6.68 0.35 15.09
CA LEU A 37 6.84 -0.86 14.29
C LEU A 37 7.38 -0.52 12.90
N ILE A 38 6.80 0.49 12.26
CA ILE A 38 7.16 0.91 10.91
C ILE A 38 8.61 1.40 10.86
N SER A 39 9.02 2.25 11.80
CA SER A 39 10.41 2.74 11.89
C SER A 39 11.44 1.62 12.05
N LYS A 40 11.09 0.49 12.67
CA LYS A 40 11.95 -0.71 12.76
C LYS A 40 11.95 -1.55 11.48
N LEU A 41 10.87 -1.50 10.70
CA LEU A 41 10.70 -2.29 9.48
C LEU A 41 11.32 -1.60 8.25
N LEU A 42 11.12 -0.29 8.10
CA LEU A 42 11.56 0.46 6.92
C LEU A 42 13.04 0.28 6.58
N PRO A 43 14.00 0.40 7.51
CA PRO A 43 15.41 0.27 7.16
C PRO A 43 15.75 -1.11 6.57
N LYS A 44 15.01 -2.15 6.95
CA LYS A 44 15.22 -3.51 6.42
C LYS A 44 14.69 -3.65 4.99
N LEU A 45 13.64 -2.91 4.65
CA LEU A 45 13.01 -2.92 3.32
C LEU A 45 13.71 -1.96 2.36
N GLU A 46 14.13 -0.79 2.81
CA GLU A 46 14.74 0.25 1.98
C GLU A 46 16.26 0.06 1.80
N SER A 47 16.94 -0.60 2.74
CA SER A 47 18.40 -0.84 2.70
C SER A 47 18.77 -2.32 2.57
N GLY A 48 17.80 -3.18 2.28
CA GLY A 48 18.02 -4.61 2.06
C GLY A 48 18.78 -4.93 0.76
N PRO A 49 19.06 -6.21 0.48
CA PRO A 49 19.73 -6.64 -0.76
C PRO A 49 18.91 -6.31 -2.02
N HIS A 50 17.58 -6.17 -1.86
CA HIS A 50 16.67 -5.69 -2.89
C HIS A 50 15.89 -4.52 -2.28
N PRO A 51 16.40 -3.27 -2.40
CA PRO A 51 15.81 -2.13 -1.73
C PRO A 51 14.48 -1.74 -2.39
N PHE A 52 13.44 -1.56 -1.58
CA PHE A 52 12.15 -1.05 -2.03
C PHE A 52 12.07 0.46 -1.85
N ARG A 53 11.50 1.16 -2.83
CA ARG A 53 11.14 2.57 -2.71
C ARG A 53 9.74 2.70 -2.14
N LEU A 54 9.65 3.04 -0.85
CA LEU A 54 8.39 3.07 -0.11
C LEU A 54 7.87 4.51 0.07
N CYS A 55 6.55 4.68 0.00
CA CYS A 55 5.86 5.93 0.33
C CYS A 55 5.14 5.79 1.67
N LEU A 56 5.27 6.80 2.53
CA LEU A 56 4.58 6.91 3.81
C LEU A 56 3.86 8.26 3.93
N HIS A 57 2.70 8.24 4.57
CA HIS A 57 1.85 9.41 4.73
C HIS A 57 2.42 10.46 5.69
N ASP A 58 3.30 10.09 6.61
CA ASP A 58 3.96 11.00 7.56
C ASP A 58 5.29 11.57 7.05
N ARG A 59 5.90 10.94 6.04
CA ARG A 59 7.19 11.32 5.47
C ARG A 59 7.09 12.02 4.12
N ASP A 60 6.22 11.53 3.23
CA ASP A 60 6.23 11.86 1.80
C ASP A 60 5.05 12.77 1.37
N TRP A 61 4.09 13.00 2.27
CA TRP A 61 2.96 13.88 2.02
C TRP A 61 3.33 15.36 2.18
N LEU A 62 2.60 16.22 1.47
CA LEU A 62 2.90 17.64 1.38
C LEU A 62 2.10 18.38 2.45
N VAL A 63 2.79 19.06 3.35
CA VAL A 63 2.14 19.81 4.41
C VAL A 63 1.27 20.91 3.80
N GLY A 64 -0.02 20.93 4.15
CA GLY A 64 -0.99 21.93 3.69
C GLY A 64 -1.80 21.52 2.45
N ASP A 65 -1.47 20.39 1.82
CA ASP A 65 -2.34 19.78 0.80
C ASP A 65 -3.52 19.04 1.45
N CYS A 66 -4.57 18.83 0.65
CA CYS A 66 -5.76 18.14 1.11
C CYS A 66 -5.54 16.62 1.08
N ILE A 67 -5.85 15.97 2.21
CA ILE A 67 -5.51 14.56 2.48
C ILE A 67 -6.11 13.58 1.46
N PRO A 68 -7.40 13.68 1.07
CA PRO A 68 -7.97 12.78 0.07
C PRO A 68 -7.22 12.81 -1.27
N GLU A 69 -6.82 13.99 -1.72
CA GLU A 69 -6.07 14.19 -2.96
C GLU A 69 -4.67 13.58 -2.84
N GLN A 70 -4.03 13.72 -1.68
CA GLN A 70 -2.75 13.07 -1.40
C GLN A 70 -2.88 11.55 -1.44
N ILE A 71 -3.95 10.98 -0.86
CA ILE A 71 -4.20 9.53 -0.91
C ILE A 71 -4.36 9.07 -2.35
N VAL A 72 -5.20 9.72 -3.14
CA VAL A 72 -5.43 9.34 -4.55
C VAL A 72 -4.13 9.40 -5.33
N ARG A 73 -3.36 10.47 -5.17
CA ARG A 73 -2.07 10.63 -5.83
C ARG A 73 -1.07 9.56 -5.40
N THR A 74 -0.92 9.32 -4.10
CA THR A 74 0.02 8.31 -3.60
C THR A 74 -0.36 6.90 -4.03
N VAL A 75 -1.65 6.58 -4.04
CA VAL A 75 -2.15 5.30 -4.58
C VAL A 75 -1.84 5.19 -6.07
N ASP A 76 -2.03 6.25 -6.83
CA ASP A 76 -1.71 6.25 -8.26
C ASP A 76 -0.19 6.20 -8.49
N ASP A 77 0.65 6.85 -7.68
CA ASP A 77 2.10 6.84 -7.84
C ASP A 77 2.77 5.55 -7.33
N SER A 78 2.00 4.60 -6.78
CA SER A 78 2.52 3.36 -6.18
C SER A 78 2.14 2.10 -6.95
N LYS A 79 3.07 1.16 -7.10
CA LYS A 79 2.78 -0.15 -7.70
C LYS A 79 1.83 -0.96 -6.83
N ARG A 80 2.02 -0.93 -5.51
CA ARG A 80 1.16 -1.66 -4.55
C ARG A 80 0.76 -0.76 -3.38
N VAL A 81 -0.35 -1.10 -2.73
CA VAL A 81 -0.80 -0.48 -1.49
C VAL A 81 -0.75 -1.54 -0.40
N ILE A 82 0.12 -1.36 0.58
CA ILE A 82 0.27 -2.26 1.73
C ILE A 82 -0.46 -1.65 2.92
N ILE A 83 -1.33 -2.43 3.54
CA ILE A 83 -2.09 -2.01 4.71
C ILE A 83 -1.65 -2.85 5.89
N ILE A 84 -1.17 -2.20 6.95
CA ILE A 84 -0.88 -2.82 8.23
C ILE A 84 -2.15 -2.78 9.07
N LEU A 85 -2.91 -3.88 9.03
CA LEU A 85 -4.16 -3.99 9.77
C LEU A 85 -3.87 -4.48 11.20
N SER A 86 -3.79 -3.53 12.12
CA SER A 86 -3.66 -3.74 13.56
C SER A 86 -4.97 -3.35 14.27
N GLN A 87 -5.10 -3.68 15.57
CA GLN A 87 -6.23 -3.18 16.36
C GLN A 87 -6.25 -1.64 16.40
N HIS A 88 -5.08 -1.01 16.46
CA HIS A 88 -4.95 0.45 16.42
C HIS A 88 -5.41 1.06 15.08
N PHE A 89 -5.26 0.32 13.98
CA PHE A 89 -5.81 0.71 12.69
C PHE A 89 -7.33 0.63 12.69
N ILE A 90 -7.87 -0.48 13.20
CA ILE A 90 -9.31 -0.72 13.25
C ILE A 90 -10.01 0.28 14.15
N ASP A 91 -9.42 0.69 15.27
CA ASP A 91 -10.03 1.64 16.20
C ASP A 91 -9.95 3.10 15.70
N SER A 92 -8.97 3.41 14.84
CA SER A 92 -8.76 4.75 14.31
C SER A 92 -9.78 5.12 13.23
N VAL A 93 -10.68 6.05 13.55
CA VAL A 93 -11.65 6.62 12.59
C VAL A 93 -10.95 7.16 11.36
N TRP A 94 -9.82 7.84 11.58
CA TRP A 94 -9.01 8.42 10.52
C TRP A 94 -8.41 7.33 9.61
N ALA A 95 -7.76 6.32 10.17
CA ALA A 95 -7.18 5.23 9.38
C ALA A 95 -8.24 4.47 8.56
N ARG A 96 -9.44 4.26 9.13
CA ARG A 96 -10.58 3.68 8.39
C ARG A 96 -11.06 4.56 7.25
N MET A 97 -11.07 5.88 7.43
CA MET A 97 -11.45 6.84 6.38
C MET A 97 -10.43 6.83 5.25
N GLU A 98 -9.14 6.92 5.56
CA GLU A 98 -8.06 6.86 4.58
C GLU A 98 -8.07 5.55 3.81
N PHE A 99 -8.27 4.42 4.51
CA PHE A 99 -8.46 3.11 3.89
C PHE A 99 -9.60 3.11 2.89
N ARG A 100 -10.75 3.67 3.25
CA ARG A 100 -11.92 3.69 2.35
C ARG A 100 -11.64 4.50 1.09
N ILE A 101 -10.96 5.63 1.20
CA ILE A 101 -10.57 6.47 0.07
C ILE A 101 -9.56 5.73 -0.82
N ALA A 102 -8.50 5.17 -0.22
CA ALA A 102 -7.49 4.39 -0.94
C ALA A 102 -8.12 3.17 -1.64
N TYR A 103 -9.00 2.46 -0.96
CA TYR A 103 -9.72 1.32 -1.52
C TYR A 103 -10.57 1.74 -2.72
N GLN A 104 -11.34 2.82 -2.61
CA GLN A 104 -12.11 3.36 -3.72
C GLN A 104 -11.24 3.77 -4.91
N ALA A 105 -10.09 4.41 -4.65
CA ALA A 105 -9.14 4.76 -5.69
C ALA A 105 -8.61 3.51 -6.43
N THR A 106 -8.24 2.45 -5.71
CA THR A 106 -7.77 1.19 -6.33
C THR A 106 -8.86 0.48 -7.14
N LEU A 107 -10.14 0.61 -6.77
CA LEU A 107 -11.24 0.05 -7.54
C LEU A 107 -11.43 0.76 -8.89
N GLN A 108 -11.22 2.08 -8.94
CA GLN A 108 -11.28 2.85 -10.18
C GLN A 108 -10.16 2.44 -11.16
N ASP A 109 -9.01 2.04 -10.62
CA ASP A 109 -7.88 1.50 -11.37
C ASP A 109 -8.17 0.12 -12.02
N LYS A 110 -9.26 -0.56 -11.62
CA LYS A 110 -9.61 -1.94 -12.02
C LYS A 110 -8.53 -3.00 -11.72
N ARG A 111 -7.52 -2.67 -10.91
CA ARG A 111 -6.40 -3.56 -10.55
C ARG A 111 -6.47 -3.97 -9.08
N LYS A 112 -6.20 -5.23 -8.80
CA LYS A 112 -6.09 -5.74 -7.42
C LYS A 112 -4.65 -5.60 -6.93
N ARG A 113 -4.28 -4.43 -6.39
CA ARG A 113 -2.91 -4.09 -5.97
C ARG A 113 -2.77 -3.86 -4.46
N ILE A 114 -3.79 -4.26 -3.70
CA ILE A 114 -3.81 -4.14 -2.24
C ILE A 114 -3.23 -5.41 -1.61
N ILE A 115 -2.31 -5.22 -0.66
CA ILE A 115 -1.75 -6.26 0.19
C ILE A 115 -2.12 -5.92 1.64
N ILE A 116 -2.83 -6.81 2.32
CA ILE A 116 -3.19 -6.63 3.73
C ILE A 116 -2.27 -7.49 4.58
N ILE A 117 -1.58 -6.86 5.53
CA ILE A 117 -0.76 -7.53 6.54
C ILE A 117 -1.50 -7.42 7.87
N LEU A 118 -1.94 -8.56 8.39
CA LEU A 118 -2.52 -8.63 9.73
C LEU A 118 -1.40 -8.54 10.77
N TYR A 119 -1.44 -7.51 11.61
CA TYR A 119 -0.43 -7.30 12.65
C TYR A 119 -1.04 -7.51 14.04
N LYS A 120 -0.59 -8.58 14.70
CA LYS A 120 -1.14 -9.17 15.94
C LYS A 120 -2.56 -9.73 15.75
N GLU A 121 -2.95 -10.67 16.61
CA GLU A 121 -4.34 -11.14 16.65
C GLU A 121 -5.23 -9.95 16.97
N LEU A 122 -6.21 -9.70 16.09
CA LEU A 122 -7.24 -8.70 16.32
C LEU A 122 -8.19 -9.31 17.36
N GLU A 123 -8.21 -8.74 18.57
CA GLU A 123 -9.13 -9.19 19.61
C GLU A 123 -10.58 -8.88 19.16
N ASN A 124 -11.25 -9.92 18.66
CA ASN A 124 -12.65 -9.99 18.25
C ASN A 124 -13.03 -9.30 16.91
N MET A 125 -12.90 -10.04 15.80
CA MET A 125 -13.88 -9.94 14.69
C MET A 125 -15.11 -10.84 14.98
N ASN A 126 -15.74 -10.66 16.14
CA ASN A 126 -17.05 -11.25 16.37
C ASN A 126 -18.08 -10.25 15.83
N GLY A 127 -18.71 -10.62 14.71
CA GLY A 127 -19.72 -9.82 14.02
C GLY A 127 -21.03 -9.66 14.78
#